data_AF-A0A820RPI8-F1
#
_entry.id   AF-A0A820RPI8-F1
#
_cell.length_a   1.000
_cell.length_b   1.000
_cell.length_c   1.000
_cell.angle_alpha   90.00
_cell.angle_beta   90.00
_cell.angle_gamma   90.00
#
_symmetry.space_group_name_H-M   'P 1'
#
loop_
_entity.id
_entity.type
_entity.pdbx_description
1 polymer ?
#
loop_
_entity_poly.entity_id
_entity_poly.type
_entity_poly.pdbx_seq_one_letter_code
_entity_poly.pdbx_strand_id
1 'polypeptide(L)'
;LDNIQMEQLLNTYNRAEIIASHPVATAKSFHLLITNILETIIVDGVLGPIKAYFGTVESQGRGSLHLHLLIWLDHDMKPADMKEQVQNSTFREKLKAYLEDIIKEDLDEFKDKYVVENSD
;
A
#
# COMPACT_ATOMS: atom_id res chain seq x y z
N LEU A 1 18.46 -13.25 -4.35
CA LEU A 1 17.04 -13.11 -3.93
C LEU A 1 16.97 -13.77 -2.59
N ASP A 2 16.91 -12.95 -1.54
CA ASP A 2 17.05 -13.43 -0.17
C ASP A 2 15.97 -14.47 0.10
N ASN A 3 16.40 -15.69 0.43
CA ASN A 3 15.54 -16.71 1.01
C ASN A 3 15.15 -16.20 2.41
N ILE A 4 14.19 -15.27 2.45
CA ILE A 4 13.49 -14.93 3.67
C ILE A 4 12.80 -16.23 4.07
N GLN A 5 13.37 -16.93 5.05
CA GLN A 5 12.67 -18.02 5.70
C GLN A 5 11.35 -17.41 6.19
N MET A 6 10.24 -17.88 5.61
CA MET A 6 8.89 -17.61 6.12
C MET A 6 8.83 -18.30 7.49
N GLU A 7 9.41 -17.66 8.50
CA GLU A 7 9.05 -17.93 9.88
C GLU A 7 7.53 -17.82 9.91
N GLN A 8 6.87 -18.92 10.26
CA GLN A 8 5.44 -19.11 10.07
C GLN A 8 4.70 -17.89 10.63
N LEU A 9 4.20 -17.03 9.73
CA LEU A 9 3.60 -15.78 10.15
C LEU A 9 2.47 -16.10 11.12
N LEU A 10 2.50 -15.48 12.30
CA LEU A 10 1.43 -15.60 13.28
C LEU A 10 0.10 -15.26 12.59
N ASN A 11 -0.96 -15.99 12.96
CA ASN A 11 -2.29 -15.68 12.44
C ASN A 11 -2.72 -14.25 12.83
N THR A 12 -3.74 -13.72 12.15
CA THR A 12 -4.24 -12.34 12.37
C THR A 12 -4.61 -12.06 13.82
N TYR A 13 -5.19 -13.04 14.52
CA TYR A 13 -5.59 -12.89 15.92
C TYR A 13 -4.36 -12.72 16.85
N ASN A 14 -3.38 -13.61 16.74
CA ASN A 14 -2.17 -13.57 17.56
C ASN A 14 -1.36 -12.27 17.33
N ARG A 15 -1.33 -11.79 16.08
CA ARG A 15 -0.69 -10.49 15.75
C ARG A 15 -1.43 -9.32 16.42
N ALA A 16 -2.76 -9.32 16.39
CA ALA A 16 -3.57 -8.30 17.05
C ALA A 16 -3.40 -8.32 18.58
N GLU A 17 -3.30 -9.52 19.18
CA GLU A 17 -3.04 -9.69 20.60
C GLU A 17 -1.68 -9.10 21.02
N ILE A 18 -0.62 -9.35 20.25
CA ILE A 18 0.71 -8.76 20.50
C ILE A 18 0.66 -7.23 20.44
N ILE A 19 -0.01 -6.68 19.41
CA ILE A 19 -0.18 -5.23 19.23
C ILE A 19 -0.89 -4.60 20.44
N ALA A 20 -1.99 -5.22 20.88
CA ALA A 20 -2.76 -4.76 22.02
C ALA A 20 -1.99 -4.87 23.35
N SER A 21 -1.17 -5.90 23.50
CA SER A 21 -0.37 -6.14 24.71
C SER A 21 0.86 -5.23 24.82
N HIS A 22 1.36 -4.69 23.71
CA HIS A 22 2.58 -3.87 23.66
C HIS A 22 2.37 -2.51 22.92
N PRO A 23 1.41 -1.67 23.36
CA PRO A 23 0.98 -0.49 22.59
C PRO A 23 2.10 0.53 22.32
N VAL A 24 3.04 0.70 23.26
CA VAL A 24 4.19 1.61 23.09
C VAL A 24 5.16 1.09 22.02
N ALA A 25 5.47 -0.21 22.05
CA ALA A 25 6.36 -0.81 21.06
C ALA A 25 5.72 -0.74 19.67
N THR A 26 4.43 -1.08 19.57
CA THR A 26 3.65 -0.94 18.33
C THR A 26 3.70 0.48 17.78
N ALA A 27 3.45 1.50 18.61
CA ALA A 27 3.49 2.90 18.16
C ALA A 27 4.87 3.32 17.64
N LYS A 28 5.95 2.87 18.29
CA LYS A 28 7.32 3.12 17.82
C LYS A 28 7.63 2.42 16.50
N SER A 29 7.25 1.15 16.37
CA SER A 29 7.42 0.39 15.12
C SER A 29 6.63 1.02 13.97
N PHE A 30 5.39 1.46 14.23
CA PHE A 30 4.58 2.21 13.27
C PHE A 30 5.27 3.52 12.85
N HIS A 31 5.76 4.31 13.80
CA HIS A 31 6.46 5.56 13.50
C HIS A 31 7.72 5.33 12.66
N LEU A 32 8.52 4.32 12.99
CA LEU A 32 9.71 3.95 12.21
C LEU A 32 9.33 3.54 10.78
N LEU A 33 8.32 2.67 10.63
CA LEU A 33 7.82 2.23 9.33
C LEU A 33 7.36 3.42 8.48
N ILE A 34 6.54 4.30 9.04
CA ILE A 34 6.03 5.48 8.31
C ILE A 34 7.17 6.42 7.94
N THR A 35 8.10 6.70 8.85
CA THR A 35 9.26 7.58 8.56
C THR A 35 10.06 7.02 7.40
N ASN A 36 10.36 5.72 7.41
CA ASN A 36 11.06 5.07 6.31
C ASN A 36 10.27 5.12 5.00
N ILE A 37 8.94 4.95 5.01
CA ILE A 37 8.11 5.10 3.81
C ILE A 37 8.19 6.53 3.26
N LEU A 38 8.09 7.54 4.14
CA LEU A 38 8.19 8.94 3.72
C LEU A 38 9.58 9.25 3.13
N GLU A 39 10.65 8.76 3.74
CA GLU A 39 12.01 9.00 3.25
C GLU A 39 12.29 8.23 1.95
N THR A 40 12.01 6.94 1.91
CA THR A 40 12.45 6.06 0.82
C THR A 40 11.50 5.99 -0.37
N ILE A 41 10.18 6.00 -0.15
CA ILE A 41 9.22 5.86 -1.25
C ILE A 41 8.85 7.23 -1.81
N ILE A 42 8.72 8.20 -0.91
CA ILE A 42 8.20 9.53 -1.27
C ILE A 42 9.37 10.47 -1.58
N VAL A 43 10.27 10.71 -0.62
CA VAL A 43 11.37 11.68 -0.82
C VAL A 43 12.39 11.14 -1.85
N ASP A 44 12.79 9.87 -1.76
CA ASP A 44 13.73 9.27 -2.72
C ASP A 44 13.06 8.90 -4.08
N GLY A 45 11.75 9.17 -4.24
CA GLY A 45 11.15 9.36 -5.55
C GLY A 45 10.69 8.09 -6.28
N VAL A 46 10.28 7.04 -5.57
CA VAL A 46 9.63 5.87 -6.19
C VAL A 46 8.36 6.27 -6.96
N LEU A 47 7.67 7.31 -6.49
CA LEU A 47 6.47 7.88 -7.14
C LEU A 47 6.79 8.96 -8.20
N GLY A 48 8.08 9.22 -8.47
CA GLY A 48 8.54 10.34 -9.29
C GLY A 48 8.68 11.65 -8.50
N PRO A 49 8.90 12.80 -9.19
CA PRO A 49 9.02 14.10 -8.54
C PRO A 49 7.77 14.49 -7.74
N ILE A 50 7.97 15.01 -6.53
CA ILE A 50 6.89 15.35 -5.60
C ILE A 50 6.98 16.83 -5.24
N LYS A 51 5.84 17.52 -5.32
CA LYS A 51 5.71 18.94 -5.01
C LYS A 51 5.42 19.19 -3.53
N ALA A 52 4.60 18.33 -2.93
CA ALA A 52 4.24 18.39 -1.52
C ALA A 52 3.63 17.06 -1.05
N TYR A 53 3.59 16.86 0.27
CA TYR A 53 2.79 15.82 0.90
C TYR A 53 2.18 16.32 2.21
N PHE A 54 1.07 15.73 2.63
CA PHE A 54 0.41 15.98 3.91
C PHE A 54 -0.08 14.67 4.49
N GLY A 55 0.13 14.43 5.79
CA GLY A 55 -0.30 13.20 6.44
C GLY A 55 -0.86 13.41 7.85
N THR A 56 -1.81 12.58 8.23
CA THR A 56 -2.40 12.52 9.58
C THR A 56 -2.47 11.09 10.09
N VAL A 57 -2.15 10.91 11.37
CA VAL A 57 -2.21 9.62 12.05
C VAL A 57 -3.46 9.57 12.92
N GLU A 58 -4.26 8.51 12.75
CA GLU A 58 -5.52 8.32 13.46
C GLU A 58 -5.59 6.95 14.13
N SER A 59 -6.36 6.87 15.23
CA SER A 59 -6.71 5.59 15.85
C SER A 59 -8.09 5.18 15.38
N GLN A 60 -8.16 4.17 14.51
CA GLN A 60 -9.40 3.71 13.87
C GLN A 60 -10.32 2.87 14.79
N GLY A 61 -10.09 2.88 16.11
CA GLY A 61 -10.88 2.10 17.08
C GLY A 61 -10.71 0.57 16.96
N ARG A 62 -9.76 0.09 16.15
CA ARG A 62 -9.46 -1.34 15.92
C ARG A 62 -8.11 -1.77 16.50
N GLY A 63 -7.60 -1.03 17.49
CA GLY A 63 -6.36 -1.35 18.19
C GLY A 63 -5.06 -1.05 17.44
N SER A 64 -5.12 -0.40 16.27
CA SER A 64 -3.94 0.00 15.48
C SER A 64 -3.98 1.47 15.07
N LEU A 65 -2.80 2.03 14.79
CA LEU A 65 -2.63 3.34 14.17
C LEU A 65 -2.77 3.22 12.65
N HIS A 66 -3.36 4.23 12.04
CA HIS A 66 -3.55 4.33 10.59
C HIS A 66 -3.02 5.68 10.11
N LEU A 67 -2.36 5.72 8.95
CA LEU A 67 -1.87 6.95 8.32
C LEU A 67 -2.73 7.24 7.09
N HIS A 68 -3.39 8.39 7.07
CA HIS A 68 -3.89 8.99 5.84
C HIS A 68 -2.83 9.91 5.27
N LEU A 69 -2.48 9.71 4.00
CA LEU A 69 -1.44 10.49 3.32
C LEU A 69 -1.95 11.00 1.97
N LEU A 70 -1.73 12.28 1.72
CA LEU A 70 -2.00 12.96 0.46
C LEU A 70 -0.69 13.45 -0.14
N ILE A 71 -0.43 13.08 -1.39
CA ILE A 71 0.82 13.39 -2.11
C ILE A 71 0.47 14.14 -3.38
N TRP A 72 1.16 15.25 -3.63
CA TRP A 72 1.07 16.01 -4.87
C TRP A 72 2.32 15.76 -5.71
N LEU A 73 2.15 15.07 -6.83
CA LEU A 73 3.21 14.87 -7.80
C LEU A 73 3.52 16.17 -8.54
N ASP A 74 4.79 16.40 -8.87
CA ASP A 74 5.22 17.56 -9.65
C ASP A 74 5.14 17.25 -11.14
N HIS A 75 3.91 17.31 -11.68
CA HIS A 75 3.64 17.19 -13.11
C HIS A 75 2.51 18.13 -13.55
N ASP A 76 2.50 18.49 -14.83
CA ASP A 76 1.47 19.36 -15.42
C ASP A 76 0.32 18.60 -16.10
N MET A 77 0.38 17.26 -16.11
CA MET A 77 -0.64 16.42 -16.74
C MET A 77 -1.98 16.53 -16.01
N LYS A 78 -3.02 16.98 -16.71
CA LYS A 78 -4.38 17.10 -16.19
C LYS A 78 -5.16 15.81 -16.43
N PRO A 79 -6.30 15.59 -15.75
CA PRO A 79 -7.16 14.43 -16.01
C PRO A 79 -7.59 14.30 -17.48
N ALA A 80 -7.78 15.42 -18.18
CA ALA A 80 -8.10 15.43 -19.61
C ALA A 80 -6.94 14.91 -20.46
N ASP A 81 -5.71 15.34 -20.18
CA ASP A 81 -4.51 14.90 -20.88
C ASP A 81 -4.27 13.40 -20.66
N MET A 82 -4.47 12.92 -19.43
CA MET A 82 -4.39 11.50 -19.13
C MET A 82 -5.40 10.73 -19.98
N LYS A 83 -6.67 11.16 -20.03
CA LYS A 83 -7.73 10.50 -20.83
C LYS A 83 -7.35 10.36 -22.31
N GLU A 84 -6.68 11.36 -22.86
CA GLU A 84 -6.15 11.34 -24.23
C GLU A 84 -4.97 10.37 -24.36
N GLN A 85 -3.99 10.43 -23.44
CA GLN A 85 -2.82 9.54 -23.45
C GLN A 85 -3.19 8.06 -23.34
N VAL A 86 -4.24 7.69 -22.58
CA VAL A 86 -4.68 6.27 -22.48
C VAL A 86 -5.26 5.73 -23.79
N GLN A 87 -5.59 6.58 -24.77
CA GLN A 87 -5.97 6.14 -26.12
C GLN A 87 -4.76 5.57 -26.88
N ASN A 88 -3.56 6.07 -26.59
CA ASN A 88 -2.32 5.49 -27.11
C ASN A 88 -2.06 4.13 -26.46
N SER A 89 -2.03 3.07 -27.26
CA SER A 89 -1.87 1.69 -26.78
C SER A 89 -0.55 1.49 -26.05
N THR A 90 0.56 2.03 -26.54
CA THR A 90 1.88 1.91 -25.89
C THR A 90 1.90 2.57 -24.53
N PHE A 91 1.34 3.77 -24.39
CA PHE A 91 1.24 4.44 -23.09
C PHE A 91 0.36 3.64 -22.12
N ARG A 92 -0.82 3.21 -22.59
CA ARG A 92 -1.76 2.43 -21.78
C ARG A 92 -1.17 1.14 -21.24
N GLU A 93 -0.48 0.37 -22.06
CA GLU A 93 0.12 -0.90 -21.60
C GLU A 93 1.27 -0.67 -20.63
N LYS A 94 2.06 0.40 -20.80
CA LYS A 94 3.07 0.79 -19.79
C LYS A 94 2.44 1.21 -18.46
N LEU A 95 1.35 1.98 -18.51
CA LEU A 95 0.63 2.40 -17.31
C LEU A 95 0.06 1.19 -16.56
N LYS A 96 -0.53 0.22 -17.26
CA LYS A 96 -1.00 -1.03 -16.64
C LYS A 96 0.13 -1.80 -15.97
N ALA A 97 1.24 -2.01 -16.67
CA ALA A 97 2.38 -2.73 -16.12
C ALA A 97 2.93 -2.04 -14.86
N TYR A 98 2.98 -0.71 -14.84
CA TYR A 98 3.34 0.04 -13.63
C TYR A 98 2.35 -0.18 -12.49
N LEU A 99 1.04 -0.07 -12.75
CA LEU A 99 0.01 -0.27 -11.73
C LEU A 99 0.01 -1.70 -11.17
N GLU A 100 0.22 -2.71 -12.00
CA GLU A 100 0.34 -4.12 -11.58
C GLU A 100 1.58 -4.39 -10.72
N ASP A 101 2.65 -3.62 -10.90
CA ASP A 101 3.87 -3.74 -10.10
C ASP A 101 3.71 -3.12 -8.70
N ILE A 102 3.03 -1.97 -8.61
CA ILE A 102 2.90 -1.21 -7.35
C ILE A 102 1.65 -1.54 -6.54
N ILE A 103 0.57 -2.01 -7.18
CA ILE A 103 -0.67 -2.39 -6.50
C ILE A 103 -0.61 -3.89 -6.21
N LYS A 104 -0.46 -4.24 -4.93
CA LYS A 104 -0.59 -5.62 -4.44
C LYS A 104 -1.78 -5.68 -3.49
N GLU A 105 -2.71 -6.57 -3.81
CA GLU A 105 -3.85 -6.89 -2.96
C GLU A 105 -3.75 -8.37 -2.58
N ASP A 106 -3.77 -8.66 -1.28
CA ASP A 106 -3.77 -10.01 -0.75
C ASP A 106 -5.21 -10.36 -0.34
N LEU A 107 -6.01 -10.79 -1.32
CA LEU A 107 -7.38 -11.30 -1.12
C LEU A 107 -7.42 -12.83 -1.15
N ASP A 108 -6.41 -13.51 -0.62
CA ASP A 108 -6.33 -14.97 -0.73
C ASP A 108 -7.53 -15.69 -0.05
N GLU A 109 -8.17 -15.07 0.95
CA GLU A 109 -9.37 -15.63 1.62
C GLU A 109 -10.67 -15.60 0.79
N PHE A 110 -10.70 -14.95 -0.38
CA PHE A 110 -11.92 -14.82 -1.20
C PHE A 110 -11.94 -15.72 -2.46
N LYS A 111 -10.83 -16.35 -2.81
CA LYS A 111 -10.73 -17.20 -4.02
C LYS A 111 -11.50 -18.52 -3.86
N ASP A 112 -11.53 -19.09 -2.65
CA ASP A 112 -12.16 -20.39 -2.39
C ASP A 112 -13.70 -20.34 -2.41
N LYS A 113 -14.31 -19.17 -2.24
CA LYS A 113 -15.78 -19.03 -2.27
C LYS A 113 -16.36 -19.00 -3.69
N TYR A 114 -15.59 -18.56 -4.68
CA TYR A 114 -16.07 -18.50 -6.08
C TYR A 114 -16.18 -19.87 -6.75
N VAL A 115 -15.39 -20.85 -6.30
CA VAL A 115 -15.39 -22.21 -6.86
C VAL A 115 -16.60 -23.00 -6.40
N VAL A 116 -17.14 -22.71 -5.21
CA VAL A 116 -18.27 -23.45 -4.63
C VAL A 116 -19.63 -22.98 -5.17
N GLU A 117 -19.76 -21.72 -5.59
CA GLU A 117 -21.05 -21.17 -6.07
C GLU A 117 -21.28 -21.33 -7.59
N ASN A 118 -20.29 -21.78 -8.36
CA ASN A 118 -20.41 -21.97 -9.83
C ASN A 118 -20.23 -23.43 -10.27
N SER A 119 -20.36 -24.38 -9.35
CA SER A 119 -20.39 -25.81 -9.64
C SER A 119 -21.78 -26.38 -9.38
N ASP A 120 -22.76 -25.96 -10.18
CA ASP A 120 -24.04 -26.64 -10.39
C ASP A 120 -24.42 -26.55 -11.89
#